data_AF-A0A2L2YP77-F1
#
_entry.id   AF-A0A2L2YP77-F1
#
_cell.length_a   1.000
_cell.length_b   1.000
_cell.length_c   1.000
_cell.angle_alpha   90.00
_cell.angle_beta   90.00
_cell.angle_gamma   90.00
#
_symmetry.space_group_name_H-M   'P 1'
#
loop_
_entity.id
_entity.type
_entity.pdbx_description
1 polymer ?
#
loop_
_entity_poly.entity_id
_entity_poly.type
_entity_poly.pdbx_seq_one_letter_code
_entity_poly.pdbx_strand_id
1 'polypeptide(L)'
;KCEIRFLGHRHYENKGLAYCELHYHQLLGNLCFVCNNVIGGDVFTALNKAWCVHHFACYVCDQKMSQKTKFFEVDLKPVCKKCYDKFPAELRKRLKKAYEASPKKIMT
;
A
#
# COMPACT_ATOMS: atom_id res chain seq x y z
N LYS A 1 5.89 -8.15 -18.26
CA LYS A 1 5.40 -9.11 -19.28
C LYS A 1 6.00 -10.46 -18.90
N CYS A 2 5.19 -11.43 -18.44
CA CYS A 2 5.69 -12.78 -18.19
C CYS A 2 5.91 -13.47 -19.55
N GLU A 3 7.08 -14.07 -19.76
CA GLU A 3 7.40 -14.83 -20.98
C GLU A 3 7.18 -16.35 -20.81
N ILE A 4 6.52 -16.75 -19.71
CA ILE A 4 6.27 -18.15 -19.40
C ILE A 4 5.18 -18.67 -20.33
N ARG A 5 5.55 -19.62 -21.19
CA ARG A 5 4.57 -20.42 -21.94
C ARG A 5 3.84 -21.30 -20.92
N PHE A 6 2.51 -21.22 -20.87
CA PHE A 6 1.67 -21.97 -19.92
C PHE A 6 1.60 -23.50 -20.20
N LEU A 7 2.70 -24.12 -20.68
CA LEU A 7 2.88 -25.52 -21.10
C LEU A 7 2.40 -26.56 -20.04
N GLY A 8 1.10 -26.65 -19.81
CA GLY A 8 0.50 -27.45 -18.73
C GLY A 8 0.55 -26.82 -17.33
N HIS A 9 1.14 -25.63 -17.16
CA HIS A 9 1.19 -24.95 -15.87
C HIS A 9 -0.16 -24.26 -15.54
N ARG A 10 -0.53 -24.23 -14.25
CA ARG A 10 -1.72 -23.52 -13.76
C ARG A 10 -1.66 -22.05 -14.17
N HIS A 11 -2.73 -21.56 -14.78
CA HIS A 11 -2.91 -20.17 -15.19
C HIS A 11 -4.27 -19.64 -14.69
N TYR A 12 -4.42 -18.33 -14.71
CA TYR A 12 -5.62 -17.62 -14.26
C TYR A 12 -6.14 -16.74 -15.39
N GLU A 13 -7.45 -16.76 -15.64
CA GLU A 13 -8.06 -15.98 -16.72
C GLU A 13 -8.69 -14.68 -16.19
N ASN A 14 -8.45 -13.56 -16.86
CA ASN A 14 -9.17 -12.30 -16.62
C ASN A 14 -9.44 -11.58 -17.94
N LYS A 15 -10.70 -11.23 -18.22
CA LYS A 15 -11.13 -10.57 -19.47
C LYS A 15 -10.65 -11.31 -20.74
N GLY A 16 -10.68 -12.65 -20.73
CA GLY A 16 -10.24 -13.48 -21.86
C GLY A 16 -8.73 -13.55 -22.07
N LEU A 17 -7.92 -13.04 -21.13
CA LEU A 17 -6.46 -13.13 -21.16
C LEU A 17 -5.96 -14.05 -20.03
N ALA A 18 -5.01 -14.94 -20.36
CA ALA A 18 -4.37 -15.81 -19.40
C ALA A 18 -3.16 -15.14 -18.75
N TYR A 19 -3.09 -15.21 -17.42
CA TYR A 19 -2.04 -14.64 -16.59
C TYR A 19 -1.43 -15.73 -15.70
N CYS A 20 -0.14 -15.60 -15.37
CA CYS A 20 0.40 -16.35 -14.25
C CYS A 20 -0.21 -15.82 -12.94
N GLU A 21 -0.18 -16.64 -11.90
CA GLU A 21 -0.72 -16.30 -10.57
C GLU A 21 -0.28 -14.90 -10.10
N LEU A 22 1.03 -14.61 -10.17
CA LEU A 22 1.58 -13.32 -9.77
C LEU A 22 0.98 -12.15 -10.55
N HIS A 23 0.97 -12.22 -11.89
CA HIS A 23 0.44 -11.14 -12.73
C HIS A 23 -1.08 -11.00 -12.60
N TYR A 24 -1.80 -12.10 -12.38
CA TYR A 24 -3.23 -12.05 -12.10
C TYR A 24 -3.49 -11.27 -10.82
N HIS A 25 -2.76 -11.56 -9.74
CA HIS A 25 -2.90 -10.82 -8.48
C HIS A 25 -2.39 -9.38 -8.55
N GLN A 26 -1.39 -9.09 -9.39
CA GLN A 26 -0.98 -7.71 -9.69
C GLN A 26 -2.11 -6.90 -10.32
N LEU A 27 -2.82 -7.49 -11.29
CA LEU A 27 -3.95 -6.82 -11.95
C LEU A 27 -5.10 -6.53 -11.00
N LEU A 28 -5.30 -7.38 -10.00
CA LEU A 28 -6.36 -7.20 -9.00
C LEU A 28 -5.97 -6.25 -7.86
N GLY A 29 -4.70 -5.82 -7.79
CA GLY A 29 -4.22 -4.94 -6.70
C GLY A 29 -4.02 -5.65 -5.37
N ASN A 30 -3.89 -6.98 -5.36
CA ASN A 30 -3.79 -7.78 -4.14
C ASN A 30 -2.34 -8.01 -3.68
N LEU A 31 -1.38 -7.22 -4.18
CA LEU A 31 0.01 -7.31 -3.74
C LEU A 31 0.29 -6.34 -2.61
N CYS A 32 0.95 -6.81 -1.57
CA CYS A 32 1.44 -5.94 -0.51
C CYS A 32 2.57 -5.06 -1.04
N PHE A 33 2.47 -3.75 -0.80
CA PHE A 33 3.48 -2.77 -1.19
C PHE A 33 4.86 -2.99 -0.56
N VAL A 34 4.95 -3.69 0.58
CA VAL A 34 6.21 -3.94 1.29
C VAL A 34 6.86 -5.25 0.85
N CYS A 35 6.14 -6.37 0.96
CA CYS A 35 6.73 -7.69 0.67
C CYS A 35 6.53 -8.16 -0.77
N ASN A 36 5.76 -7.42 -1.59
CA ASN A 36 5.45 -7.75 -2.98
C ASN A 36 4.80 -9.14 -3.20
N ASN A 37 4.26 -9.73 -2.13
CA ASN A 37 3.55 -11.00 -2.17
C ASN A 37 2.03 -10.79 -2.23
N VAL A 38 1.33 -11.80 -2.73
CA VAL A 38 -0.13 -11.84 -2.74
C VAL A 38 -0.64 -11.84 -1.31
N ILE A 39 -1.56 -10.93 -1.00
CA ILE A 39 -2.23 -10.84 0.30
C ILE A 39 -3.30 -11.93 0.32
N GLY A 40 -3.01 -13.05 0.99
CA GLY A 40 -3.91 -14.20 1.09
C GLY A 40 -5.01 -14.08 2.16
N GLY A 41 -5.10 -12.94 2.85
CA GLY A 41 -6.06 -12.70 3.93
C GLY A 41 -6.54 -11.25 3.93
N ASP A 42 -6.71 -10.67 5.12
CA ASP A 42 -7.15 -9.28 5.24
C ASP A 42 -6.18 -8.31 4.56
N VAL A 43 -6.75 -7.43 3.74
CA VAL A 43 -6.02 -6.36 3.07
C VAL A 43 -6.23 -5.05 3.82
N PHE A 44 -5.13 -4.33 4.01
CA PHE A 44 -5.17 -2.95 4.47
C PHE A 44 -4.93 -2.02 3.28
N THR A 45 -5.95 -1.25 2.90
CA THR A 45 -5.86 -0.32 1.77
C THR A 45 -5.60 1.09 2.26
N ALA A 46 -4.44 1.65 1.92
CA ALA A 46 -4.06 3.01 2.30
C ALA A 46 -3.04 3.59 1.33
N LEU A 47 -3.00 4.92 1.20
CA LEU A 47 -2.05 5.62 0.31
C LEU A 47 -2.17 5.16 -1.15
N ASN A 48 -3.39 4.80 -1.58
CA ASN A 48 -3.67 4.22 -2.90
C ASN A 48 -2.86 2.94 -3.19
N LYS A 49 -2.55 2.16 -2.14
CA LYS A 49 -1.76 0.93 -2.15
C LYS A 49 -2.42 -0.13 -1.25
N ALA A 50 -2.12 -1.39 -1.52
CA ALA A 50 -2.52 -2.52 -0.68
C ALA A 50 -1.36 -2.97 0.22
N TRP A 51 -1.69 -3.37 1.44
CA TRP A 51 -0.73 -3.77 2.47
C TRP A 51 -1.23 -5.01 3.18
N CYS A 52 -0.34 -5.94 3.54
CA CYS A 52 -0.68 -6.92 4.56
C CYS A 52 -0.94 -6.18 5.88
N VAL A 53 -1.91 -6.64 6.67
CA VAL A 53 -2.20 -6.06 8.00
C VAL A 53 -0.95 -5.96 8.89
N HIS A 54 -0.04 -6.94 8.81
CA HIS A 54 1.21 -6.92 9.57
C HIS A 54 2.31 -6.01 9.01
N HIS A 55 2.25 -5.68 7.71
CA HIS A 55 3.23 -4.81 7.03
C HIS A 55 2.82 -3.34 7.01
N PHE A 56 1.60 -3.01 7.42
CA PHE A 56 1.20 -1.63 7.61
C PHE A 56 1.76 -1.11 8.94
N ALA A 57 2.96 -0.52 8.90
CA ALA A 57 3.69 -0.04 10.07
C ALA A 57 4.31 1.33 9.83
N CYS A 58 4.58 2.07 10.91
CA CYS A 58 5.23 3.37 10.83
C CYS A 58 6.64 3.25 10.23
N TYR A 59 6.94 3.98 9.16
CA TYR A 59 8.26 3.95 8.52
C TYR A 59 9.42 4.41 9.41
N VAL A 60 9.13 5.15 10.49
CA VAL A 60 10.16 5.71 11.39
C VAL A 60 10.45 4.81 12.58
N CYS A 61 9.46 4.06 13.08
CA CYS A 61 9.59 3.32 14.34
C CYS A 61 9.06 1.88 14.27
N ASP A 62 8.69 1.40 13.08
CA ASP A 62 8.17 0.06 12.81
C ASP A 62 6.95 -0.37 13.64
N GLN A 63 6.31 0.58 14.32
CA GLN A 63 5.10 0.31 15.08
C GLN A 63 3.99 -0.07 14.11
N LYS A 64 3.46 -1.30 14.25
CA LYS A 64 2.29 -1.78 13.51
C LYS A 64 1.10 -0.86 13.73
N MET A 65 0.38 -0.55 12.66
CA MET A 65 -0.76 0.35 12.66
C MET A 65 -2.00 -0.39 12.16
N SER A 66 -3.16 0.07 12.60
CA SER A 66 -4.47 -0.47 12.21
C SER A 66 -5.37 0.63 11.67
N GLN A 67 -6.59 0.29 11.23
CA GLN A 67 -7.55 1.26 10.69
C GLN A 67 -7.90 2.35 11.71
N LYS A 68 -7.81 2.03 13.01
CA LYS A 68 -8.05 2.97 14.12
C LYS A 68 -6.85 3.88 14.43
N THR A 69 -5.67 3.57 13.88
CA THR A 69 -4.44 4.29 14.17
C THR A 69 -4.33 5.50 13.27
N LYS A 70 -4.24 6.70 13.86
CA LYS A 70 -3.97 7.92 13.09
C LYS A 70 -2.52 7.91 12.57
N PHE A 71 -2.36 8.00 11.25
CA PHE A 71 -1.08 8.11 10.56
C PHE A 71 -1.10 9.27 9.56
N PHE A 72 0.08 9.62 9.06
CA PHE A 72 0.30 10.66 8.07
C PHE A 72 1.14 10.08 6.91
N GLU A 73 0.90 10.54 5.70
CA GLU A 73 1.72 10.19 4.54
C GLU A 73 2.96 11.09 4.47
N VAL A 74 4.13 10.48 4.35
CA VAL A 74 5.41 11.15 4.14
C VAL A 74 6.18 10.37 3.08
N ASP A 75 6.49 10.99 1.95
CA ASP A 75 7.17 10.34 0.81
C ASP A 75 6.52 9.00 0.41
N LEU A 76 5.17 8.98 0.30
CA LEU A 76 4.36 7.80 -0.01
C LEU A 76 4.43 6.68 1.05
N LYS A 77 4.95 6.96 2.24
CA LYS A 77 5.08 6.01 3.35
C LYS A 77 4.27 6.45 4.56
N PRO A 78 3.69 5.50 5.32
CA PRO A 78 2.87 5.83 6.48
C PRO A 78 3.75 6.12 7.71
N VAL A 79 3.50 7.22 8.41
CA VAL A 79 4.19 7.64 9.63
C VAL A 79 3.17 7.84 10.74
N CYS A 80 3.40 7.23 11.91
CA CYS A 80 2.49 7.38 13.04
C CYS A 80 2.50 8.82 13.58
N LYS A 81 1.41 9.25 14.20
CA LYS A 81 1.31 10.60 14.80
C LYS A 81 2.51 10.95 15.70
N LYS A 82 2.96 10.01 16.54
CA LYS A 82 4.08 10.24 17.47
C LYS A 82 5.40 10.58 16.75
N CYS A 83 5.69 9.92 15.64
CA CYS A 83 6.89 10.23 14.84
C CYS A 83 6.69 11.47 13.99
N TYR A 84 5.48 11.66 13.44
CA TYR A 84 5.15 12.86 12.69
C TYR A 84 5.34 14.13 13.52
N ASP A 85 4.89 14.14 14.78
CA ASP A 85 5.00 15.30 15.68
C ASP A 85 6.45 15.67 16.02
N LYS A 86 7.40 14.74 15.87
CA LYS A 86 8.84 14.97 16.03
C LYS A 86 9.50 15.64 14.82
N PHE A 87 8.82 15.70 13.68
CA PHE A 87 9.39 16.33 12.48
C PHE A 87 9.47 17.86 12.62
N PRO A 88 10.45 18.49 11.94
CA PRO A 88 10.59 19.94 11.92
C PRO A 88 9.26 20.63 11.54
N ALA A 89 8.96 21.75 12.19
CA ALA A 89 7.70 22.46 11.99
C ALA A 89 7.49 22.86 10.53
N GLU A 90 8.56 23.23 9.82
CA GLU A 90 8.51 23.56 8.39
C GLU A 90 8.10 22.38 7.52
N LEU A 91 8.63 21.18 7.81
CA LEU A 91 8.29 19.96 7.09
C LEU A 91 6.81 19.61 7.33
N ARG A 92 6.35 19.64 8.58
CA ARG A 92 4.94 19.41 8.92
C ARG A 92 3.99 20.40 8.23
N LYS A 93 4.38 21.68 8.11
CA LYS A 93 3.60 22.70 7.41
C LYS A 93 3.50 22.42 5.91
N ARG A 94 4.61 22.01 5.28
CA ARG A 94 4.65 21.63 3.86
C ARG A 94 3.79 20.39 3.59
N LEU A 95 3.91 19.36 4.41
CA LEU A 95 3.12 18.12 4.29
C LEU A 95 1.63 18.40 4.46
N LYS A 96 1.23 19.22 5.43
CA LYS A 96 -0.17 19.65 5.60
C LYS A 96 -0.69 20.40 4.37
N LYS A 97 0.07 21.36 3.85
CA LYS A 97 -0.31 22.11 2.63
C LYS A 97 -0.42 21.19 1.41
N ALA A 98 0.49 20.24 1.26
CA ALA A 98 0.46 19.26 0.18
C ALA A 98 -0.78 18.34 0.28
N TYR A 99 -1.12 17.90 1.49
CA TYR A 99 -2.34 17.13 1.75
C TYR A 99 -3.60 17.93 1.41
N GLU A 100 -3.69 19.18 1.87
CA GLU A 100 -4.82 20.09 1.57
C GLU A 100 -4.96 20.43 0.08
N ALA A 101 -3.84 20.47 -0.65
CA ALA A 101 -3.83 20.68 -2.09
C ALA A 101 -4.15 19.39 -2.88
N SER A 102 -4.18 18.22 -2.24
CA SER A 102 -4.48 16.96 -2.92
C SER A 102 -6.00 16.79 -3.11
N PRO A 103 -6.49 16.52 -4.33
CA PRO A 103 -7.93 16.41 -4.61
C PRO A 103 -8.61 15.14 -4.04
N LYS A 104 -7.88 14.28 -3.32
CA LYS A 104 -8.40 13.01 -2.80
C LYS A 104 -8.91 13.18 -1.37
N LYS A 105 -10.13 13.70 -1.26
CA LYS A 105 -10.92 13.68 -0.04
C LYS A 105 -11.28 12.24 0.36
N ILE A 106 -11.17 12.00 1.68
CA ILE A 106 -11.71 10.88 2.47
C ILE A 106 -10.82 9.62 2.51
N MET A 107 -10.02 9.52 3.57
CA MET A 107 -9.75 8.25 4.24
C MET A 107 -10.23 8.43 5.69
N THR A 108 -11.47 8.02 5.94
CA THR A 108 -12.03 7.86 7.30
C THR A 108 -11.63 6.50 7.84
#